data_AF-A0A1S2K3D5-F1
#
_entry.id   AF-A0A1S2K3D5-F1
#
_cell.length_a   1.000
_cell.length_b   1.000
_cell.length_c   1.000
_cell.angle_alpha   90.00
_cell.angle_beta   90.00
_cell.angle_gamma   90.00
#
_symmetry.space_group_name_H-M   'P 1'
#
loop_
_entity.id
_entity.type
_entity.pdbx_description
1 polymer ?
#
loop_
_entity_poly.entity_id
_entity_poly.type
_entity_poly.pdbx_seq_one_letter_code
_entity_poly.pdbx_strand_id
1 'polypeptide(L)'
;MSGTTKKAGSGAKYVVLETVVFNDTKASMDLTCGLPIVNNLLDEEGRRYDTIDDLDEVADNPECNDQLQPGFKDAMLFVYRVPEDAKITAWEFSEYDLTSDREPSIVQLNGVAT
;
A
#
# COMPACT_ATOMS: atom_id res chain seq x y z
N MET A 1 0.42 -22.79 2.44
CA MET A 1 0.71 -21.53 1.74
C MET A 1 2.06 -21.68 1.08
N SER A 2 2.09 -21.89 -0.23
CA SER A 2 3.34 -22.00 -0.99
C SER A 2 3.57 -20.63 -1.63
N GLY A 3 4.23 -19.73 -0.89
CA GLY A 3 4.51 -18.39 -1.40
C GLY A 3 5.38 -18.46 -2.65
N THR A 4 4.91 -17.88 -3.74
CA THR A 4 5.65 -17.79 -5.01
C THR A 4 6.64 -16.63 -4.92
N THR A 5 7.95 -16.93 -4.94
CA THR A 5 8.97 -15.87 -4.95
C THR A 5 9.04 -15.20 -6.32
N LYS A 6 8.59 -13.95 -6.42
CA LYS A 6 8.69 -13.10 -7.61
C LYS A 6 9.96 -12.25 -7.52
N LYS A 7 10.75 -12.19 -8.61
CA LYS A 7 11.89 -11.27 -8.69
C LYS A 7 11.41 -9.90 -9.18
N ALA A 8 11.96 -8.82 -8.64
CA ALA A 8 11.68 -7.47 -9.13
C ALA A 8 12.16 -7.24 -10.57
N GLY A 9 13.11 -8.05 -11.06
CA GLY A 9 13.69 -7.91 -12.39
C GLY A 9 14.89 -6.97 -12.42
N SER A 10 15.50 -6.82 -13.59
CA SER A 10 16.71 -6.00 -13.74
C SER A 10 16.44 -4.52 -13.49
N GLY A 11 17.29 -3.88 -12.68
CA GLY A 11 17.20 -2.45 -12.37
C GLY A 11 16.04 -2.06 -11.46
N ALA A 12 15.45 -3.01 -10.74
CA ALA A 12 14.33 -2.77 -9.84
C ALA A 12 14.48 -3.54 -8.53
N LYS A 13 13.91 -2.98 -7.48
CA LYS A 13 13.77 -3.58 -6.15
C LYS A 13 12.31 -3.58 -5.71
N TYR A 14 11.99 -4.42 -4.74
CA TYR A 14 10.75 -4.30 -4.00
C TYR A 14 10.97 -3.43 -2.76
N VAL A 15 10.01 -2.56 -2.48
CA VAL A 15 9.90 -1.86 -1.20
C VAL A 15 8.62 -2.36 -0.54
N VAL A 16 8.74 -2.79 0.72
CA VAL A 16 7.62 -3.25 1.52
C VAL A 16 7.37 -2.22 2.60
N LEU A 17 6.15 -1.71 2.66
CA LEU A 17 5.70 -0.84 3.73
C LEU A 17 4.87 -1.67 4.71
N GLU A 18 5.41 -1.85 5.92
CA GLU A 18 4.70 -2.50 7.02
C GLU A 18 3.77 -1.50 7.69
N THR A 19 2.48 -1.81 7.74
CA THR A 19 1.45 -0.90 8.26
C THR A 19 0.45 -1.61 9.14
N VAL A 20 -0.26 -0.82 9.96
CA VAL A 20 -1.50 -1.24 10.61
C VAL A 20 -2.56 -0.24 10.20
N VAL A 21 -3.59 -0.74 9.51
CA VAL A 21 -4.70 0.09 9.02
C VAL A 21 -5.86 -0.02 9.99
N PHE A 22 -6.36 1.11 10.48
CA PHE A 22 -7.55 1.18 11.32
C PHE A 22 -8.70 1.80 10.52
N ASN A 23 -9.83 1.09 10.42
CA ASN A 23 -11.01 1.59 9.73
C ASN A 23 -11.89 2.42 10.69
N ASP A 24 -11.63 3.73 10.75
CA ASP A 24 -12.47 4.70 11.48
C ASP A 24 -13.62 5.28 10.63
N THR A 25 -13.90 4.66 9.47
CA THR A 25 -14.96 5.13 8.58
C THR A 25 -16.32 4.51 8.95
N LYS A 26 -17.34 4.80 8.15
CA LYS A 26 -18.69 4.23 8.30
C LYS A 26 -18.97 3.05 7.36
N ALA A 27 -18.01 2.67 6.53
CA ALA A 27 -18.14 1.64 5.51
C ALA A 27 -17.00 0.61 5.63
N SER A 28 -17.20 -0.59 5.06
CA SER A 28 -16.12 -1.56 4.98
C SER A 28 -15.07 -1.16 3.95
N MET A 29 -13.85 -1.70 4.10
CA MET A 29 -12.72 -1.41 3.22
C MET A 29 -12.10 -2.71 2.73
N ASP A 30 -11.87 -2.80 1.42
CA ASP A 30 -10.94 -3.76 0.85
C ASP A 30 -9.54 -3.13 0.85
N LEU A 31 -8.54 -3.82 1.40
CA LEU A 31 -7.17 -3.32 1.51
C LEU A 31 -6.25 -3.85 0.40
N THR A 32 -6.65 -4.88 -0.36
CA THR A 32 -5.73 -5.68 -1.18
C THR A 32 -6.04 -5.59 -2.67
N CYS A 33 -7.29 -5.74 -3.09
CA CYS A 33 -7.64 -5.87 -4.51
C CYS A 33 -8.80 -4.95 -4.95
N GLY A 34 -9.52 -4.37 -4.00
CA GLY A 34 -10.73 -3.60 -4.24
C GLY A 34 -10.63 -2.14 -3.83
N LEU A 35 -11.64 -1.38 -4.25
CA LEU A 35 -11.92 -0.06 -3.69
C LEU A 35 -12.47 -0.23 -2.24
N PRO A 36 -12.29 0.76 -1.35
CA PRO A 36 -11.98 2.15 -1.68
C PRO A 36 -10.54 2.59 -1.39
N ILE A 37 -9.60 1.71 -1.01
CA ILE A 37 -8.25 2.20 -0.68
C ILE A 37 -7.43 2.48 -1.94
N VAL A 38 -6.87 3.69 -2.03
CA VAL A 38 -5.84 4.06 -3.00
C VAL A 38 -4.63 4.61 -2.27
N ASN A 39 -3.45 4.25 -2.74
CA ASN A 39 -2.20 4.61 -2.10
C ASN A 39 -1.06 4.63 -3.14
N ASN A 40 -0.05 5.45 -2.86
CA ASN A 40 1.12 5.54 -3.72
C ASN A 40 2.38 5.70 -2.87
N LEU A 41 3.46 5.05 -3.30
CA LEU A 41 4.79 5.32 -2.76
C LEU A 41 5.47 6.41 -3.58
N LEU A 42 6.11 7.37 -2.90
CA LEU A 42 6.72 8.54 -3.52
C LEU A 42 8.24 8.50 -3.32
N ASP A 43 8.98 8.97 -4.31
CA ASP A 43 10.42 9.18 -4.23
C ASP A 43 10.81 10.66 -4.22
N GLU A 44 12.12 10.93 -4.15
CA GLU A 44 12.67 12.29 -4.12
C GLU A 44 12.44 13.09 -5.40
N GLU A 45 12.19 12.41 -6.53
CA GLU A 45 11.82 13.02 -7.80
C GLU A 45 10.31 13.31 -7.92
N GLY A 46 9.51 12.90 -6.95
CA GLY A 46 8.06 13.06 -6.95
C GLY A 46 7.33 12.07 -7.88
N ARG A 47 7.99 10.97 -8.27
CA ARG A 47 7.32 9.87 -8.97
C ARG A 47 6.40 9.14 -8.00
N ARG A 48 5.28 8.62 -8.52
CA ARG A 48 4.32 7.78 -7.79
C ARG A 48 4.44 6.35 -8.27
N TYR A 49 4.48 5.42 -7.32
CA TYR A 49 4.48 3.99 -7.58
C TYR A 49 3.22 3.37 -7.01
N ASP A 50 2.57 2.55 -7.82
CA ASP A 50 1.44 1.74 -7.41
C ASP A 50 1.93 0.46 -6.72
N THR A 51 1.08 -0.11 -5.88
CA THR A 51 1.33 -1.43 -5.32
C THR A 51 1.35 -2.49 -6.42
N ILE A 52 1.96 -3.64 -6.13
CA ILE A 52 1.81 -4.80 -7.00
C ILE A 52 0.34 -5.23 -7.10
N ASP A 53 -0.07 -5.85 -8.21
CA ASP A 53 -1.46 -6.28 -8.41
C ASP A 53 -1.90 -7.37 -7.41
N ASP A 54 -1.01 -8.30 -7.09
CA ASP A 54 -1.29 -9.51 -6.30
C ASP A 54 -1.02 -9.30 -4.79
N LEU A 55 -1.53 -8.21 -4.19
CA LEU A 55 -1.28 -7.89 -2.77
C LEU A 55 -1.85 -8.93 -1.81
N ASP A 56 -2.96 -9.57 -2.17
CA ASP A 56 -3.60 -10.64 -1.40
C ASP A 56 -2.80 -11.96 -1.41
N GLU A 57 -1.87 -12.13 -2.35
CA GLU A 57 -0.94 -13.27 -2.36
C GLU A 57 0.30 -13.05 -1.48
N VAL A 58 0.50 -11.83 -0.97
CA VAL A 58 1.59 -11.53 -0.03
C VAL A 58 1.28 -12.22 1.30
N ALA A 59 2.25 -12.95 1.83
CA ALA A 59 2.09 -13.65 3.10
C ALA A 59 1.64 -12.69 4.21
N ASP A 60 0.68 -13.15 5.00
CA ASP A 60 0.07 -12.44 6.13
C ASP A 60 -0.80 -11.21 5.77
N ASN A 61 -0.98 -10.89 4.48
CA ASN A 61 -2.03 -9.95 4.06
C ASN A 61 -3.42 -10.61 4.07
N PRO A 62 -4.50 -9.83 4.21
CA PRO A 62 -5.87 -10.31 4.03
C PRO A 62 -6.10 -10.86 2.61
N GLU A 63 -7.06 -11.77 2.46
CA GLU A 63 -7.48 -12.25 1.14
C GLU A 63 -8.19 -11.12 0.35
N CYS A 64 -8.24 -11.25 -0.97
CA CYS A 64 -9.02 -10.34 -1.81
C CYS A 64 -10.51 -10.37 -1.39
N ASN A 65 -11.12 -9.19 -1.23
CA ASN A 65 -12.47 -8.99 -0.66
C ASN A 65 -12.64 -9.37 0.82
N ASP A 66 -11.56 -9.58 1.58
CA ASP A 66 -11.67 -9.66 3.04
C ASP A 66 -11.88 -8.24 3.61
N GLN A 67 -13.15 -7.92 3.83
CA GLN A 67 -13.61 -6.57 4.13
C GLN A 67 -13.29 -6.16 5.57
N LEU A 68 -12.30 -5.28 5.76
CA LEU A 68 -12.02 -4.67 7.06
C LEU A 68 -13.22 -3.82 7.50
N GLN A 69 -13.87 -4.26 8.59
CA GLN A 69 -15.09 -3.62 9.10
C GLN A 69 -14.78 -2.36 9.94
N PRO A 70 -15.72 -1.39 10.01
CA PRO A 70 -15.60 -0.22 10.89
C PRO A 70 -15.25 -0.58 12.34
N GLY A 71 -14.29 0.13 12.92
CA GLY A 71 -13.83 -0.07 14.30
C GLY A 71 -12.80 -1.20 14.49
N PHE A 72 -12.42 -1.91 13.42
CA PHE A 72 -11.36 -2.91 13.44
C PHE A 72 -10.06 -2.37 12.84
N LYS A 73 -8.98 -3.13 13.06
CA LYS A 73 -7.68 -2.90 12.43
C LYS A 73 -7.10 -4.21 11.94
N ASP A 74 -6.33 -4.13 10.86
CA ASP A 74 -5.53 -5.24 10.35
C ASP A 74 -4.10 -4.79 10.06
N ALA A 75 -3.17 -5.74 10.16
CA ALA A 75 -1.82 -5.57 9.65
C ALA A 75 -1.85 -5.67 8.12
N MET A 76 -1.04 -4.86 7.45
CA MET A 76 -1.00 -4.83 6.00
C MET A 76 0.41 -4.53 5.50
N LEU A 77 0.86 -5.31 4.53
CA LEU A 77 2.08 -5.13 3.78
C LEU A 77 1.75 -4.55 2.41
N PHE A 78 1.98 -3.25 2.22
CA PHE A 78 1.88 -2.65 0.89
C PHE A 78 3.22 -2.80 0.17
N VAL A 79 3.23 -3.52 -0.96
CA VAL A 79 4.45 -3.87 -1.69
C VAL A 79 4.50 -3.11 -3.01
N TYR A 80 5.63 -2.45 -3.27
CA TYR A 80 5.87 -1.63 -4.45
C TYR A 80 7.08 -2.14 -5.21
N ARG A 81 7.01 -2.11 -6.54
CA ARG A 81 8.16 -2.33 -7.40
C ARG A 81 8.70 -0.98 -7.90
N VAL A 82 9.93 -0.66 -7.53
CA VAL A 82 10.54 0.65 -7.83
C VAL A 82 11.91 0.47 -8.50
N PRO A 83 12.45 1.49 -9.19
CA PRO A 83 13.83 1.49 -9.66
C PRO A 83 14.82 1.21 -8.54
N GLU A 84 15.90 0.50 -8.84
CA GLU A 84 16.94 0.11 -7.87
C GLU A 84 17.48 1.32 -7.07
N ASP A 85 17.67 2.44 -7.76
CA ASP A 85 18.23 3.68 -7.25
C ASP A 85 17.19 4.66 -6.70
N ALA A 86 15.89 4.35 -6.77
CA ALA A 86 14.84 5.21 -6.25
C ALA A 86 15.01 5.44 -4.75
N LYS A 87 14.98 6.71 -4.34
CA LYS A 87 15.01 7.13 -2.93
C LYS A 87 13.61 7.48 -2.47
N ILE A 88 13.00 6.56 -1.74
CA ILE A 88 11.64 6.70 -1.24
C ILE A 88 11.57 7.75 -0.14
N THR A 89 10.59 8.66 -0.22
CA THR A 89 10.46 9.79 0.70
C THR A 89 9.13 9.85 1.44
N ALA A 90 8.04 9.41 0.82
CA ALA A 90 6.71 9.53 1.40
C ALA A 90 5.77 8.44 0.89
N TRP A 91 4.62 8.33 1.56
CA TRP A 91 3.52 7.46 1.20
C TRP A 91 2.22 8.25 1.22
N GLU A 92 1.49 8.22 0.11
CA GLU A 92 0.13 8.75 -0.01
C GLU A 92 -0.87 7.64 0.31
N PHE A 93 -1.87 7.96 1.15
CA PHE A 93 -2.94 7.03 1.50
C PHE A 93 -4.28 7.77 1.58
N SER A 94 -5.30 7.21 0.94
CA SER A 94 -6.63 7.79 0.94
C SER A 94 -7.73 6.78 0.65
N GLU A 95 -8.94 7.15 1.07
CA GLU A 95 -10.18 6.57 0.59
C GLU A 95 -10.55 7.22 -0.76
N TYR A 96 -10.66 6.41 -1.78
CA TYR A 96 -11.20 6.76 -3.09
C TYR A 96 -12.68 7.06 -2.99
N ASP A 97 -13.06 8.25 -3.43
CA ASP A 97 -14.44 8.71 -3.46
C ASP A 97 -14.74 9.30 -4.83
N LEU A 98 -15.65 8.67 -5.58
CA LEU A 98 -16.11 9.18 -6.89
C LEU A 98 -16.89 10.49 -6.79
N THR A 99 -17.30 10.87 -5.58
CA THR A 99 -18.15 12.04 -5.31
C THR A 99 -17.39 13.22 -4.72
N SER A 100 -16.12 13.05 -4.36
CA SER A 100 -15.28 14.12 -3.84
C SER A 100 -13.80 13.98 -4.22
N ASP A 101 -13.18 15.08 -4.61
CA ASP A 101 -11.72 15.15 -4.76
C ASP A 101 -11.10 15.20 -3.36
N ARG A 102 -10.72 14.04 -2.83
CA ARG A 102 -9.97 13.93 -1.59
C ARG A 102 -8.48 13.98 -1.85
N GLU A 103 -7.84 15.02 -1.33
CA GLU A 103 -6.38 15.06 -1.23
C GLU A 103 -5.88 13.92 -0.33
N PRO A 104 -4.90 13.13 -0.77
CA PRO A 104 -4.39 12.03 0.03
C PRO A 104 -3.66 12.52 1.28
N SER A 105 -3.71 11.69 2.33
CA SER A 105 -2.84 11.91 3.49
C SER A 105 -1.41 11.52 3.11
N ILE A 106 -0.45 12.40 3.37
CA ILE A 106 0.96 12.17 3.08
C ILE A 106 1.70 11.81 4.36
N VAL A 107 2.23 10.59 4.42
CA VAL A 107 3.10 10.10 5.49
C VAL A 107 4.54 10.22 5.04
N GLN A 108 5.32 11.08 5.71
CA GLN A 108 6.76 11.23 5.42
C GLN A 108 7.53 10.03 5.99
N LEU A 109 8.31 9.36 5.15
CA LEU A 109 9.08 8.16 5.51
C LEU A 109 10.54 8.46 5.87
N ASN A 110 10.99 9.70 5.62
CA ASN A 110 12.36 10.21 5.82
C ASN A 110 12.89 10.21 7.27
N GLY A 111 12.21 9.57 8.21
CA GLY A 111 12.58 9.49 9.62
C GLY A 111 12.56 8.08 10.22
N VAL A 112 12.26 7.05 9.44
CA VAL A 112 12.27 5.67 9.92
C VAL A 112 13.69 5.12 9.75
N ALA A 113 14.50 5.26 10.81
CA ALA A 113 15.82 4.65 10.87
C ALA A 113 15.66 3.12 10.80
N THR A 114 16.34 2.51 9.82
CA THR A 114 16.60 1.06 9.75
C THR A 114 17.50 0.62 10.90
#